data_AF-A0A7Y4XZ65-F1
#
_entry.id   AF-A0A7Y4XZ65-F1
#
_cell.length_a   1.000
_cell.length_b   1.000
_cell.length_c   1.000
_cell.angle_alpha   90.00
_cell.angle_beta   90.00
_cell.angle_gamma   90.00
#
_symmetry.space_group_name_H-M   'P 1'
#
loop_
_entity.id
_entity.type
_entity.pdbx_description
1 polymer ?
#
loop_
_entity_poly.entity_id
_entity_poly.type
_entity_poly.pdbx_seq_one_letter_code
_entity_poly.pdbx_strand_id
1 'polypeptide(L)'
;MKLTNQLRTRFSPPQPFSGEIEQQFLRDYSAKHATRRKLLSVIAPCICLGYFLFDGFYAFYDTAFRPAFFLKIAPLRLTGTSAIGLSTWMVFRPAINHSEHYANLCGICGVVATYFMLLALTYAMPFPDEYFYYYDGMLLVLLYLFGLTKLLTKPVLLLIIILLLFSALTFSAYDITSVKPAYAQEHESPMVFLSIFCGIGYLIALEQEHIARKAFLRET
;
A
#
# COMPACT_ATOMS: atom_id res chain seq x y z
N MET A 1 7.15 20.18 30.74
CA MET A 1 7.82 18.88 30.53
C MET A 1 6.88 17.65 30.50
N LYS A 2 5.62 17.72 30.98
CA LYS A 2 4.69 16.57 30.98
C LYS A 2 3.98 16.31 29.64
N LEU A 3 3.65 17.35 28.87
CA LEU A 3 2.87 17.20 27.62
C LEU A 3 3.70 16.60 26.47
N THR A 4 4.94 17.03 26.29
CA THR A 4 5.84 16.54 25.23
C THR A 4 6.14 15.05 25.38
N ASN A 5 6.33 14.56 26.61
CA ASN A 5 6.53 13.12 26.88
C ASN A 5 5.25 12.31 26.66
N GLN A 6 4.08 12.86 26.98
CA GLN A 6 2.79 12.21 26.69
C GLN A 6 2.48 12.14 25.20
N LEU A 7 2.79 13.19 24.43
CA LEU A 7 2.63 13.17 22.99
C LEU A 7 3.62 12.17 22.35
N ARG A 8 4.88 12.21 22.74
CA ARG A 8 5.90 11.28 22.23
C ARG A 8 5.51 9.82 22.45
N THR A 9 4.98 9.48 23.62
CA THR A 9 4.54 8.11 23.92
C THR A 9 3.28 7.70 23.16
N ARG A 10 2.39 8.64 22.81
CA ARG A 10 1.18 8.37 22.01
C ARG A 10 1.43 8.27 20.51
N PHE A 11 2.50 8.88 19.99
CA PHE A 11 2.83 8.89 18.56
C PHE A 11 3.96 7.92 18.18
N SER A 12 4.57 7.25 19.15
CA SER A 12 5.61 6.24 18.90
C SER A 12 5.00 4.84 18.86
N PRO A 13 5.51 3.93 18.00
CA PRO A 13 5.08 2.54 18.01
C PRO A 13 5.18 1.94 19.41
N PRO A 14 4.21 1.12 19.84
CA PRO A 14 4.25 0.50 21.15
C PRO A 14 5.51 -0.35 21.32
N GLN A 15 6.01 -0.39 22.56
CA GLN A 15 7.12 -1.26 22.89
C GLN A 15 6.63 -2.72 22.88
N PRO A 16 7.47 -3.66 22.38
CA PRO A 16 7.17 -5.08 22.48
C PRO A 16 7.11 -5.52 23.94
N PHE A 17 6.36 -6.58 24.23
CA PHE A 17 6.38 -7.26 25.52
C PHE A 17 7.70 -8.01 25.74
N SER A 18 7.88 -8.59 26.94
CA SER A 18 9.00 -9.51 27.20
C SER A 18 8.84 -10.81 26.39
N GLY A 19 9.98 -11.42 26.03
CA GLY A 19 10.12 -12.42 24.95
C GLY A 19 8.95 -13.36 24.71
N GLU A 20 8.57 -14.19 25.68
CA GLU A 20 7.52 -15.20 25.50
C GLU A 20 6.13 -14.58 25.34
N ILE A 21 5.82 -13.54 26.11
CA ILE A 21 4.55 -12.81 26.06
C ILE A 21 4.39 -12.14 24.69
N GLU A 22 5.46 -11.58 24.14
CA GLU A 22 5.42 -11.00 22.78
C GLU A 22 5.16 -12.08 21.74
N GLN A 23 5.79 -13.26 21.86
CA GLN A 23 5.55 -14.35 20.91
C GLN A 23 4.10 -14.87 20.96
N GLN A 24 3.51 -14.97 22.16
CA GLN A 24 2.11 -15.33 22.32
C GLN A 24 1.19 -14.27 21.70
N PHE A 25 1.41 -12.99 22.02
CA PHE A 25 0.68 -11.88 21.42
C PHE A 25 0.73 -11.93 19.89
N LEU A 26 1.90 -12.11 19.29
CA LEU A 26 2.07 -12.15 17.85
C LEU A 26 1.34 -13.34 17.20
N ARG A 27 1.37 -14.51 17.83
CA ARG A 27 0.63 -15.69 17.34
C ARG A 27 -0.87 -15.44 17.36
N ASP A 28 -1.39 -14.95 18.48
CA ASP A 28 -2.82 -14.69 18.66
C ASP A 28 -3.30 -13.59 17.72
N TYR A 29 -2.51 -12.51 17.58
CA TYR A 29 -2.79 -11.43 16.67
C TYR A 29 -2.84 -11.90 15.21
N SER A 30 -1.88 -12.74 14.79
CA SER A 30 -1.85 -13.32 13.45
C SER A 30 -3.07 -14.21 13.18
N ALA A 31 -3.40 -15.11 14.12
CA ALA A 31 -4.54 -16.01 14.01
C ALA A 31 -5.87 -15.24 13.90
N LYS A 32 -6.08 -14.24 14.77
CA LYS A 32 -7.30 -13.42 14.82
C LYS A 32 -7.56 -12.65 13.51
N HIS A 33 -6.50 -12.29 12.78
CA HIS A 33 -6.61 -11.51 11.56
C HIS A 33 -6.38 -12.30 10.27
N ALA A 34 -6.01 -13.59 10.35
CA ALA A 34 -5.68 -14.41 9.19
C ALA A 34 -6.82 -14.50 8.16
N THR A 35 -8.06 -14.80 8.59
CA THR A 35 -9.21 -14.89 7.68
C THR A 35 -9.47 -13.59 6.96
N ARG A 36 -9.44 -12.47 7.69
CA ARG A 36 -9.61 -11.13 7.11
C ARG A 36 -8.52 -10.85 6.08
N ARG A 37 -7.25 -11.14 6.39
CA ARG A 37 -6.12 -10.94 5.47
C ARG A 37 -6.25 -11.79 4.19
N LYS A 38 -6.72 -13.04 4.30
CA LYS A 38 -7.01 -13.92 3.14
C LYS A 38 -8.11 -13.37 2.24
N LEU A 39 -9.21 -12.89 2.82
CA LEU A 39 -10.30 -12.31 2.03
C LEU A 39 -9.84 -11.04 1.30
N LEU A 40 -9.10 -10.19 2.01
CA LEU A 40 -8.59 -8.94 1.46
C LEU A 40 -7.52 -9.14 0.40
N SER A 41 -6.66 -10.16 0.54
CA SER A 41 -5.61 -10.44 -0.44
C SER A 41 -6.16 -10.86 -1.81
N VAL A 42 -7.43 -11.27 -1.90
CA VAL A 42 -8.09 -11.58 -3.18
C VAL A 42 -8.61 -10.32 -3.87
N ILE A 43 -8.91 -9.25 -3.13
CA ILE A 43 -9.46 -8.00 -3.70
C ILE A 43 -8.44 -7.33 -4.63
N ALA A 44 -7.18 -7.23 -4.20
CA ALA A 44 -6.12 -6.60 -4.99
C ALA A 44 -5.93 -7.19 -6.40
N PRO A 45 -5.77 -8.53 -6.58
CA PRO A 45 -5.65 -9.12 -7.91
C PRO A 45 -6.94 -8.98 -8.72
N CYS A 46 -8.12 -9.04 -8.11
CA CYS A 46 -9.39 -8.81 -8.82
C CYS A 46 -9.49 -7.39 -9.39
N ILE A 47 -9.11 -6.38 -8.60
CA ILE A 47 -9.06 -4.98 -9.06
C ILE A 47 -8.03 -4.82 -10.17
N CYS A 48 -6.82 -5.37 -10.01
CA CYS A 48 -5.78 -5.30 -11.04
C CYS A 48 -6.23 -5.95 -12.35
N LEU A 49 -6.91 -7.10 -12.27
CA LEU A 49 -7.48 -7.76 -13.45
C LEU A 49 -8.57 -6.91 -14.10
N GLY A 50 -9.46 -6.30 -13.31
CA GLY A 50 -10.49 -5.39 -13.82
C GLY A 50 -9.91 -4.22 -14.60
N TYR A 51 -8.89 -3.56 -14.05
CA TYR A 51 -8.17 -2.50 -14.76
C TYR A 51 -7.42 -3.01 -15.99
N PHE A 52 -6.79 -4.18 -15.93
CA PHE A 52 -6.12 -4.75 -17.11
C PHE A 52 -7.10 -5.01 -18.26
N LEU A 53 -8.29 -5.54 -17.95
CA LEU A 53 -9.35 -5.74 -18.94
C LEU A 53 -9.88 -4.41 -19.48
N PHE A 54 -10.00 -3.39 -18.63
CA PHE A 54 -10.38 -2.05 -19.04
C PHE A 54 -9.35 -1.43 -19.99
N ASP A 55 -8.06 -1.49 -19.64
CA ASP A 55 -6.94 -1.02 -20.47
C ASP A 55 -6.94 -1.75 -21.83
N GLY A 56 -7.17 -3.07 -21.83
CA GLY A 56 -7.26 -3.88 -23.04
C GLY A 56 -8.47 -3.54 -23.92
N PHE A 57 -9.63 -3.29 -23.31
CA PHE A 57 -10.81 -2.79 -24.02
C PHE A 57 -10.52 -1.44 -24.64
N TYR A 58 -9.91 -0.52 -23.90
CA TYR A 58 -9.55 0.81 -24.41
C TYR A 58 -8.58 0.73 -25.60
N ALA A 59 -7.54 -0.13 -25.52
CA ALA A 59 -6.59 -0.39 -26.61
C ALA A 59 -7.22 -1.03 -27.86
N PHE A 60 -8.37 -1.68 -27.72
CA PHE A 60 -9.11 -2.21 -28.86
C PHE A 60 -9.72 -1.08 -29.70
N TYR A 61 -10.30 -0.06 -29.05
CA TYR A 61 -10.99 1.04 -29.71
C TYR A 61 -10.07 2.23 -30.07
N ASP A 62 -9.06 2.51 -29.24
CA ASP A 62 -8.13 3.62 -29.48
C ASP A 62 -6.83 3.12 -30.12
N THR A 63 -6.68 3.40 -31.42
CA THR A 63 -5.50 3.03 -32.19
C THR A 63 -4.23 3.77 -31.77
N ALA A 64 -4.35 4.96 -31.18
CA ALA A 64 -3.20 5.73 -30.69
C ALA A 64 -2.68 5.18 -29.36
N PHE A 65 -3.57 4.68 -28.50
CA PHE A 65 -3.22 4.04 -27.24
C PHE A 65 -2.62 2.63 -27.40
N ARG A 66 -3.08 1.89 -28.42
CA ARG A 66 -2.73 0.48 -28.63
C ARG A 66 -1.23 0.16 -28.56
N PRO A 67 -0.30 0.93 -29.17
CA PRO A 67 1.14 0.65 -29.05
C PRO A 67 1.66 0.82 -27.63
N ALA A 68 1.23 1.87 -26.92
CA ALA A 68 1.61 2.10 -25.53
C ALA A 68 1.11 0.98 -24.62
N PHE A 69 -0.11 0.49 -24.87
CA PHE A 69 -0.67 -0.64 -24.16
C PHE A 69 0.21 -1.89 -24.28
N PHE A 70 0.50 -2.35 -25.49
CA PHE A 70 1.25 -3.60 -25.68
C PHE A 70 2.73 -3.50 -25.30
N LEU A 71 3.36 -2.33 -25.48
CA LEU A 71 4.79 -2.17 -25.23
C LEU A 71 5.12 -1.80 -23.78
N LYS A 72 4.21 -1.09 -23.07
CA LYS A 72 4.48 -0.55 -21.74
C LYS A 72 3.50 -1.06 -20.69
N ILE A 73 2.20 -0.86 -20.90
CA ILE A 73 1.18 -1.08 -19.87
C ILE A 73 0.98 -2.57 -19.60
N ALA A 74 0.77 -3.37 -20.64
CA ALA A 74 0.47 -4.78 -20.49
C ALA A 74 1.61 -5.56 -19.81
N PRO A 75 2.90 -5.39 -20.19
CA PRO A 75 4.01 -6.03 -19.47
C PRO A 75 4.09 -5.62 -17.99
N LEU A 76 3.90 -4.33 -17.67
CA LEU A 76 3.91 -3.83 -16.30
C LEU A 76 2.75 -4.41 -15.48
N ARG A 77 1.54 -4.39 -16.04
CA ARG A 77 0.34 -4.97 -15.42
C ARG A 77 0.48 -6.46 -15.19
N LEU A 78 0.97 -7.22 -16.17
CA LEU A 78 1.15 -8.66 -16.04
C LEU A 78 2.21 -8.99 -14.98
N THR A 79 3.32 -8.25 -14.95
CA THR A 79 4.39 -8.44 -13.95
C THR A 79 3.89 -8.10 -12.55
N GLY A 80 3.26 -6.94 -12.38
CA GLY A 80 2.68 -6.52 -11.11
C GLY A 80 1.57 -7.45 -10.62
N THR A 81 0.64 -7.84 -11.50
CA THR A 81 -0.44 -8.77 -11.17
C THR A 81 0.10 -10.15 -10.78
N SER A 82 1.16 -10.63 -11.45
CA SER A 82 1.81 -11.90 -11.08
C SER A 82 2.45 -11.82 -9.69
N ALA A 83 3.14 -10.71 -9.37
CA ALA A 83 3.73 -10.48 -8.05
C ALA A 83 2.65 -10.36 -6.95
N ILE A 84 1.54 -9.68 -7.24
CA ILE A 84 0.37 -9.60 -6.35
C ILE A 84 -0.22 -11.00 -6.17
N GLY A 85 -0.44 -11.76 -7.24
CA GLY A 85 -0.96 -13.13 -7.19
C GLY A 85 -0.08 -14.06 -6.37
N LEU A 86 1.25 -13.93 -6.46
CA LEU A 86 2.19 -14.66 -5.62
C LEU A 86 2.05 -14.28 -4.14
N SER A 87 1.97 -12.99 -3.82
CA SER A 87 1.71 -12.52 -2.45
C SER A 87 0.37 -13.04 -1.93
N THR A 88 -0.70 -12.97 -2.73
CA THR A 88 -2.02 -13.50 -2.39
C THR A 88 -1.95 -14.99 -2.08
N TRP A 89 -1.29 -15.78 -2.94
CA TRP A 89 -1.09 -17.21 -2.71
C TRP A 89 -0.32 -17.51 -1.42
N MET A 90 0.71 -16.72 -1.11
CA MET A 90 1.44 -16.83 0.16
C MET A 90 0.52 -16.61 1.37
N VAL A 91 -0.44 -15.68 1.30
CA VAL A 91 -1.41 -15.45 2.39
C VAL A 91 -2.30 -16.67 2.66
N PHE A 92 -2.52 -17.55 1.69
CA PHE A 92 -3.28 -18.79 1.90
C PHE A 92 -2.48 -19.92 2.56
N ARG A 93 -1.16 -19.75 2.75
CA ARG A 93 -0.33 -20.76 3.43
C ARG A 93 -0.66 -20.84 4.93
N PRO A 94 -0.60 -22.03 5.55
CA PRO A 94 -0.92 -22.19 6.99
C PRO A 94 -0.07 -21.32 7.92
N ALA A 95 1.15 -20.96 7.50
CA ALA A 95 2.06 -20.10 8.25
C ALA A 95 1.44 -18.73 8.62
N ILE A 96 0.46 -18.25 7.85
CA ILE A 96 -0.26 -16.99 8.13
C ILE A 96 -1.01 -16.99 9.46
N ASN A 97 -1.37 -18.17 9.97
CA ASN A 97 -2.12 -18.29 11.23
C ASN A 97 -1.19 -18.25 12.46
N HIS A 98 0.11 -18.48 12.28
CA HIS A 98 1.04 -18.74 13.38
C HIS A 98 2.25 -17.80 13.41
N SER A 99 2.49 -17.05 12.33
CA SER A 99 3.64 -16.14 12.23
C SER A 99 3.20 -14.78 11.74
N GLU A 100 3.15 -13.82 12.66
CA GLU A 100 2.85 -12.43 12.33
C GLU A 100 3.94 -11.83 11.43
N HIS A 101 5.20 -12.27 11.56
CA HIS A 101 6.26 -11.86 10.64
C HIS A 101 6.00 -12.32 9.20
N TYR A 102 5.55 -13.56 9.02
CA TYR A 102 5.17 -14.06 7.72
C TYR A 102 3.97 -13.30 7.15
N ALA A 103 2.97 -13.01 7.99
CA ALA A 103 1.81 -12.22 7.57
C ALA A 103 2.18 -10.79 7.17
N ASN A 104 3.07 -10.15 7.92
CA ASN A 104 3.58 -8.84 7.56
C ASN A 104 4.36 -8.87 6.25
N LEU A 105 5.23 -9.86 6.05
CA LEU A 105 5.96 -10.03 4.79
C LEU A 105 5.01 -10.16 3.61
N CYS A 106 3.99 -11.03 3.70
CA CYS A 106 3.03 -11.22 2.61
C CYS A 106 2.29 -9.91 2.28
N GLY A 107 1.80 -9.21 3.30
CA GLY A 107 1.10 -7.94 3.14
C GLY A 107 1.98 -6.85 2.53
N ILE A 108 3.21 -6.70 3.03
CA ILE A 108 4.19 -5.75 2.51
C ILE A 108 4.53 -6.07 1.05
N CYS A 109 4.80 -7.33 0.71
CA CYS A 109 5.09 -7.73 -0.67
C CYS A 109 3.93 -7.39 -1.62
N GLY A 110 2.68 -7.63 -1.21
CA GLY A 110 1.51 -7.30 -2.02
C GLY A 110 1.34 -5.79 -2.23
N VAL A 111 1.53 -5.00 -1.16
CA VAL A 111 1.46 -3.54 -1.23
C VAL A 111 2.58 -2.96 -2.07
N VAL A 112 3.83 -3.40 -1.87
CA VAL A 112 4.98 -2.99 -2.67
C VAL A 112 4.78 -3.35 -4.14
N ALA A 113 4.37 -4.58 -4.45
CA ALA A 113 4.12 -5.00 -5.83
C ALA A 113 3.06 -4.12 -6.51
N THR A 114 1.95 -3.85 -5.83
CA THR A 114 0.87 -3.02 -6.38
C THR A 114 1.30 -1.56 -6.54
N TYR A 115 1.92 -0.98 -5.50
CA TYR A 115 2.29 0.43 -5.49
C TYR A 115 3.40 0.73 -6.51
N PHE A 116 4.43 -0.11 -6.61
CA PHE A 116 5.51 0.09 -7.58
C PHE A 116 5.05 -0.18 -9.01
N MET A 117 4.11 -1.11 -9.23
CA MET A 117 3.46 -1.24 -10.54
C MET A 117 2.76 0.07 -10.92
N LEU A 118 2.02 0.70 -10.00
CA LEU A 118 1.35 1.98 -10.24
C LEU A 118 2.37 3.10 -10.50
N LEU A 119 3.45 3.20 -9.72
CA LEU A 119 4.52 4.19 -9.98
C LEU A 119 5.15 3.99 -11.36
N ALA A 120 5.41 2.75 -11.75
CA ALA A 120 5.96 2.43 -13.07
C ALA A 120 4.99 2.80 -14.20
N LEU A 121 3.69 2.57 -14.01
CA LEU A 121 2.65 2.99 -14.96
C LEU A 121 2.55 4.51 -15.06
N THR A 122 2.58 5.22 -13.92
CA THR A 122 2.62 6.69 -13.88
C THR A 122 3.82 7.23 -14.64
N TYR A 123 4.99 6.62 -14.49
CA TYR A 123 6.19 7.03 -15.22
C TYR A 123 6.12 6.70 -16.72
N ALA A 124 5.51 5.57 -17.08
CA ALA A 124 5.47 5.08 -18.46
C ALA A 124 4.50 5.86 -19.37
N MET A 125 3.48 6.48 -18.78
CA MET A 125 2.39 7.15 -19.50
C MET A 125 2.56 8.68 -19.51
N PRO A 126 2.32 9.36 -20.65
CA PRO A 126 2.37 10.81 -20.73
C PRO A 126 1.16 11.47 -20.06
N PHE A 127 1.37 12.65 -19.50
CA PHE A 127 0.35 13.46 -18.84
C PHE A 127 -0.44 14.24 -19.89
N PRO A 128 -1.75 14.53 -19.67
CA PRO A 128 -2.55 14.26 -18.47
C PRO A 128 -3.29 12.91 -18.47
N ASP A 129 -3.26 12.18 -19.59
CA ASP A 129 -4.32 11.24 -19.96
C ASP A 129 -4.59 10.15 -18.91
N GLU A 130 -3.57 9.68 -18.20
CA GLU A 130 -3.75 8.63 -17.18
C GLU A 130 -3.13 8.92 -15.81
N TYR A 131 -2.61 10.13 -15.61
CA TYR A 131 -1.93 10.51 -14.37
C TYR A 131 -2.83 10.37 -13.14
N PHE A 132 -4.06 10.89 -13.23
CA PHE A 132 -5.02 10.88 -12.12
C PHE A 132 -5.48 9.46 -11.78
N TYR A 133 -5.70 8.59 -12.76
CA TYR A 133 -6.13 7.21 -12.52
C TYR A 133 -5.11 6.40 -11.71
N TYR A 134 -3.82 6.54 -12.01
CA TYR A 134 -2.77 5.82 -11.29
C TYR A 134 -2.51 6.41 -9.90
N TYR A 135 -2.61 7.74 -9.77
CA TYR A 135 -2.55 8.41 -8.48
C TYR A 135 -3.68 7.98 -7.54
N ASP A 136 -4.93 7.94 -8.02
CA ASP A 136 -6.07 7.44 -7.25
C ASP A 136 -5.87 5.98 -6.84
N GLY A 137 -5.28 5.18 -7.74
CA GLY A 137 -4.84 3.82 -7.43
C GLY A 137 -3.86 3.76 -6.25
N MET A 138 -2.90 4.69 -6.17
CA MET A 138 -1.94 4.74 -5.05
C MET A 138 -2.65 5.07 -3.73
N LEU A 139 -3.62 5.99 -3.74
CA LEU A 139 -4.44 6.29 -2.57
C LEU A 139 -5.24 5.06 -2.11
N LEU A 140 -5.82 4.30 -3.05
CA LEU A 140 -6.52 3.04 -2.74
C LEU A 140 -5.58 2.00 -2.14
N VAL A 141 -4.35 1.88 -2.63
CA VAL A 141 -3.34 0.98 -2.05
C VAL A 141 -2.97 1.40 -0.62
N LEU A 142 -2.82 2.70 -0.35
CA LEU A 142 -2.59 3.22 0.99
C LEU A 142 -3.78 2.96 1.91
N LEU A 143 -5.01 3.19 1.43
CA LEU A 143 -6.22 2.88 2.19
C LEU A 143 -6.31 1.38 2.52
N TYR A 144 -5.97 0.51 1.57
CA TYR A 144 -5.89 -0.92 1.76
C TYR A 144 -4.84 -1.29 2.84
N LEU A 145 -3.64 -0.71 2.75
CA LEU A 145 -2.56 -0.90 3.72
C LEU A 145 -3.03 -0.54 5.14
N PHE A 146 -3.52 0.68 5.37
CA PHE A 146 -3.82 1.16 6.73
C PHE A 146 -5.16 0.67 7.28
N GLY A 147 -6.18 0.57 6.43
CA GLY A 147 -7.53 0.25 6.86
C GLY A 147 -7.77 -1.24 7.04
N LEU A 148 -7.12 -2.07 6.21
CA LEU A 148 -7.61 -3.43 5.96
C LEU A 148 -6.63 -4.52 6.39
N THR A 149 -5.32 -4.33 6.19
CA THR A 149 -4.32 -5.40 6.42
C THR A 149 -3.98 -5.68 7.90
N LYS A 150 -4.26 -4.73 8.81
CA LYS A 150 -3.99 -4.84 10.26
C LYS A 150 -2.53 -5.20 10.56
N LEU A 151 -1.58 -4.59 9.83
CA LEU A 151 -0.15 -4.81 10.04
C LEU A 151 0.35 -4.11 11.30
N LEU A 152 1.50 -4.55 11.81
CA LEU A 152 2.16 -3.88 12.93
C LEU A 152 2.70 -2.50 12.51
N THR A 153 2.72 -1.56 13.44
CA THR A 153 3.01 -0.15 13.18
C THR A 153 4.43 0.08 12.69
N LYS A 154 5.42 -0.64 13.24
CA LYS A 154 6.84 -0.48 12.86
C LYS A 154 7.09 -0.81 11.38
N PRO A 155 6.70 -1.99 10.86
CA PRO A 155 6.78 -2.27 9.43
C PRO A 155 6.01 -1.29 8.56
N VAL A 156 4.83 -0.85 9.00
CA VAL A 156 4.02 0.14 8.26
C VAL A 156 4.74 1.47 8.12
N LEU A 157 5.36 1.97 9.20
CA LEU A 157 6.13 3.22 9.17
C LEU A 157 7.30 3.14 8.18
N LEU A 158 8.06 2.04 8.21
CA LEU A 158 9.16 1.83 7.26
C LEU A 158 8.64 1.81 5.82
N LEU A 159 7.55 1.09 5.58
CA LEU A 159 6.92 1.01 4.28
C LEU A 159 6.46 2.39 3.79
N ILE A 160 5.79 3.18 4.63
CA ILE A 160 5.39 4.57 4.31
C ILE A 160 6.58 5.38 3.81
N ILE A 161 7.70 5.37 4.53
CA ILE A 161 8.89 6.14 4.18
C ILE A 161 9.40 5.73 2.79
N ILE A 162 9.45 4.43 2.52
CA ILE A 162 9.86 3.88 1.22
C ILE A 162 8.89 4.35 0.13
N LEU A 163 7.58 4.16 0.31
CA LEU A 163 6.58 4.52 -0.69
C LEU A 163 6.60 6.03 -1.01
N LEU A 164 6.70 6.89 0.01
CA LEU A 164 6.79 8.34 -0.19
C LEU A 164 8.09 8.73 -0.89
N LEU A 165 9.23 8.12 -0.54
CA LEU A 165 10.51 8.39 -1.20
C LEU A 165 10.45 8.07 -2.69
N PHE A 166 9.96 6.88 -3.05
CA PHE A 166 9.84 6.48 -4.46
C PHE A 166 8.78 7.29 -5.22
N SER A 167 7.71 7.70 -4.54
CA SER A 167 6.72 8.63 -5.11
C SER A 167 7.37 9.98 -5.43
N ALA A 168 8.14 10.55 -4.49
CA ALA A 168 8.83 11.81 -4.69
C ALA A 168 9.79 11.74 -5.88
N LEU A 169 10.59 10.66 -5.97
CA LEU A 169 11.48 10.43 -7.10
C LEU A 169 10.71 10.34 -8.42
N THR A 170 9.64 9.56 -8.47
CA THR A 170 8.82 9.38 -9.68
C THR A 170 8.20 10.68 -10.15
N PHE A 171 7.60 11.46 -9.24
CA PHE A 171 6.99 12.74 -9.58
C PHE A 171 8.02 13.84 -9.88
N SER A 172 9.22 13.80 -9.28
CA SER A 172 10.29 14.75 -9.60
C SER A 172 10.95 14.50 -10.96
N ALA A 173 11.01 13.24 -11.39
CA ALA A 173 11.52 12.86 -12.70
C ALA A 173 10.52 13.15 -13.82
N TYR A 174 9.28 13.49 -13.45
CA TYR A 174 8.20 13.79 -14.36
C TYR A 174 8.21 15.28 -14.73
N ASP A 175 8.47 15.60 -16.00
CA ASP A 175 8.58 16.99 -16.45
C ASP A 175 7.20 17.64 -16.64
N ILE A 176 6.67 18.16 -15.55
CA ILE A 176 5.39 18.89 -15.51
C ILE A 176 5.45 20.20 -16.34
N THR A 177 6.65 20.77 -16.55
CA THR A 177 6.80 22.05 -17.27
C THR A 177 6.62 21.90 -18.77
N SER A 178 6.81 20.70 -19.29
CA SER A 178 6.57 20.38 -20.70
C SER A 178 5.09 20.28 -21.07
N VAL A 179 4.18 20.16 -20.09
CA VAL A 179 2.76 19.90 -20.34
C VAL A 179 1.90 21.13 -20.03
N LYS A 180 1.39 21.74 -21.10
CA LYS A 180 0.41 22.84 -21.19
C LYS A 180 0.25 23.72 -19.91
N PRO A 181 0.63 25.02 -19.95
CA PRO A 181 0.56 25.92 -18.80
C PRO A 181 -0.83 26.08 -18.14
N ALA A 182 -1.90 25.66 -18.82
CA ALA A 182 -3.25 25.60 -18.25
C ALA A 182 -3.38 24.65 -17.03
N TYR A 183 -2.56 23.60 -16.94
CA TYR A 183 -2.62 22.64 -15.83
C TYR A 183 -1.61 22.94 -14.71
N ALA A 184 -0.65 23.83 -14.95
CA ALA A 184 0.39 24.18 -13.97
C ALA A 184 -0.16 24.94 -12.75
N GLN A 185 -1.30 25.62 -12.88
CA GLN A 185 -1.91 26.41 -11.80
C GLN A 185 -2.89 25.61 -10.92
N GLU A 186 -3.41 24.48 -11.39
CA GLU A 186 -4.36 23.63 -10.65
C GLU A 186 -3.69 22.41 -10.00
N HIS A 187 -2.37 22.29 -10.11
CA HIS A 187 -1.65 21.12 -9.64
C HIS A 187 -1.34 21.21 -8.13
N GLU A 188 -2.30 20.79 -7.31
CA GLU A 188 -1.99 20.40 -5.94
C GLU A 188 -1.01 19.22 -6.00
N SER A 189 0.17 19.38 -5.39
CA SER A 189 1.23 18.38 -5.47
C SER A 189 0.75 17.03 -4.90
N PRO A 190 0.67 15.95 -5.68
CA PRO A 190 0.19 14.66 -5.19
C PRO A 190 0.97 14.12 -4.01
N MET A 191 2.22 14.57 -3.84
CA MET A 191 3.04 14.31 -2.67
C MET A 191 2.45 14.86 -1.37
N VAL A 192 1.78 16.02 -1.40
CA VAL A 192 1.13 16.59 -0.21
C VAL A 192 0.02 15.66 0.25
N PHE A 193 -0.87 15.25 -0.65
CA PHE A 193 -1.95 14.34 -0.32
C PHE A 193 -1.47 12.95 0.09
N LEU A 194 -0.50 12.37 -0.62
CA LEU A 194 0.08 11.08 -0.24
C LEU A 194 0.68 11.16 1.16
N SER A 195 1.36 12.27 1.49
CA SER A 195 1.95 12.48 2.82
C SER A 195 0.87 12.60 3.90
N ILE A 196 -0.23 13.32 3.63
CA ILE A 196 -1.37 13.43 4.55
C ILE A 196 -2.02 12.06 4.78
N PHE A 197 -2.30 11.33 3.70
CA PHE A 197 -2.88 9.98 3.77
C PHE A 197 -1.99 9.01 4.54
N CYS A 198 -0.68 9.04 4.29
CA CYS A 198 0.30 8.27 5.04
C CYS A 198 0.33 8.66 6.53
N GLY A 199 0.24 9.95 6.85
CA GLY A 199 0.17 10.44 8.22
C GLY A 199 -1.07 9.93 8.96
N ILE A 200 -2.26 10.08 8.35
CA ILE A 200 -3.52 9.57 8.91
C ILE A 200 -3.46 8.04 9.05
N GLY A 201 -2.99 7.36 8.02
CA GLY A 201 -2.85 5.92 7.98
C GLY A 201 -1.93 5.34 9.06
N TYR A 202 -0.79 5.99 9.28
CA TYR A 202 0.13 5.67 10.37
C TYR A 202 -0.56 5.78 11.73
N LEU A 203 -1.31 6.87 11.98
CA LEU A 203 -2.04 7.06 13.24
C LEU A 203 -3.09 5.95 13.46
N ILE A 204 -3.80 5.56 12.40
CA ILE A 204 -4.76 4.46 12.44
C ILE A 204 -4.05 3.13 12.79
N ALA A 205 -2.94 2.80 12.14
CA ALA A 205 -2.19 1.59 12.42
C ALA A 205 -1.67 1.57 13.88
N LEU A 206 -1.15 2.71 14.33
CA LEU A 206 -0.65 2.91 15.68
C LEU A 206 -1.74 2.70 16.75
N GLU A 207 -2.90 3.33 16.57
CA GLU A 207 -4.03 3.19 17.49
C GLU A 207 -4.53 1.74 17.55
N GLN A 208 -4.63 1.08 16.39
CA GLN A 208 -5.07 -0.31 16.31
C GLN A 208 -4.11 -1.26 17.04
N GLU A 209 -2.79 -1.09 16.89
CA GLU A 209 -1.82 -1.91 17.61
C GLU A 209 -1.87 -1.65 19.12
N HIS A 210 -2.02 -0.38 19.55
CA HIS A 210 -2.21 -0.05 20.96
C HIS A 210 -3.45 -0.70 21.57
N ILE A 211 -4.58 -0.68 20.85
CA ILE A 211 -5.82 -1.33 21.30
C ILE A 211 -5.62 -2.84 21.39
N ALA A 212 -5.00 -3.45 20.38
CA ALA A 212 -4.76 -4.89 20.35
C ALA A 212 -3.87 -5.35 21.51
N ARG A 213 -2.77 -4.64 21.78
CA ARG A 213 -1.86 -4.94 22.90
C ARG A 213 -2.55 -4.77 24.25
N LYS A 214 -3.38 -3.74 24.43
CA LYS A 214 -4.17 -3.54 25.66
C LYS A 214 -5.24 -4.62 25.85
N ALA A 215 -5.88 -5.06 24.78
CA ALA A 215 -6.87 -6.14 24.85
C ALA A 215 -6.22 -7.47 25.25
N PHE A 216 -5.07 -7.79 24.65
CA PHE A 216 -4.31 -8.98 24.99
C PHE A 216 -3.95 -9.07 26.48
N LEU A 217 -3.49 -7.97 27.09
CA LEU A 217 -3.19 -7.90 28.53
C LEU A 217 -4.42 -8.04 29.44
N ARG A 218 -5.65 -7.89 28.93
CA ARG A 218 -6.88 -8.08 29.71
C ARG A 218 -7.41 -9.50 29.62
N GLU A 219 -7.08 -10.20 28.54
CA GLU A 219 -7.54 -11.55 28.24
C GLU A 219 -6.58 -12.63 28.77
N THR A 220 -5.37 -12.23 29.21
CA THR A 220 -4.30 -13.09 29.76
C THR A 220 -4.09 -12.78 31.23
#